data_AF-A0AAV0WEC1-F1
#
_entry.id   AF-A0AAV0WEC1-F1
#
_cell.length_a   1.000
_cell.length_b   1.000
_cell.length_c   1.000
_cell.angle_alpha   90.00
_cell.angle_beta   90.00
_cell.angle_gamma   90.00
#
_symmetry.space_group_name_H-M   'P 1'
#
loop_
_entity.id
_entity.type
_entity.pdbx_description
1 polymer ?
#
loop_
_entity_poly.entity_id
_entity_poly.type
_entity_poly.pdbx_seq_one_letter_code
_entity_poly.pdbx_strand_id
1 'polypeptide(L)'
;MMKQNLSIYGKKMNLWYNNLPDVDDIGFPNELNLYLKSSVARLSDNPLHLFKDMKSVYPILSNIAIKYLSTVATSVPSERLFSKAGLTLSNQSNRLTPKHLNKLLFLQSLDDTLWSL
;
A
#
# COMPACT_ATOMS: atom_id res chain seq x y z
N MET A 1 4.19 35.57 16.00
CA MET A 1 5.20 34.67 16.60
C MET A 1 4.46 33.46 17.18
N MET A 2 4.69 32.28 16.60
CA MET A 2 4.00 31.01 16.90
C MET A 2 4.42 30.41 18.25
N LYS A 3 3.49 29.64 18.87
CA LYS A 3 3.61 28.44 19.74
C LYS A 3 2.47 28.51 20.79
N GLN A 4 1.67 27.48 21.12
CA GLN A 4 1.63 26.05 20.84
C GLN A 4 0.21 25.55 21.20
N ASN A 5 -0.45 24.83 20.29
CA ASN A 5 -1.67 24.05 20.57
C ASN A 5 -1.28 22.57 20.62
N LEU A 6 -0.90 22.07 21.81
CA LEU A 6 -0.41 20.69 22.00
C LEU A 6 -1.30 19.81 22.91
N SER A 7 -2.47 20.27 23.33
CA SER A 7 -3.28 19.54 24.34
C SER A 7 -4.32 18.56 23.76
N ILE A 8 -4.71 18.71 22.49
CA ILE A 8 -5.85 17.94 21.92
C ILE A 8 -5.43 16.52 21.51
N TYR A 9 -4.18 16.35 21.06
CA TYR A 9 -3.67 15.06 20.60
C TYR A 9 -3.42 14.07 21.75
N GLY A 10 -2.92 14.53 22.90
CA GLY A 10 -2.59 13.66 24.03
C GLY A 10 -3.80 12.95 24.63
N LYS A 11 -4.94 13.64 24.75
CA LYS A 11 -6.17 13.06 25.31
C LYS A 11 -6.80 12.03 24.37
N LYS A 12 -6.77 12.30 23.06
CA LYS A 12 -7.27 11.37 22.05
C LYS A 12 -6.39 10.12 21.97
N MET A 13 -5.06 10.27 21.96
CA MET A 13 -4.10 9.15 21.92
C MET A 13 -4.32 8.15 23.07
N ASN A 14 -4.53 8.66 24.29
CA ASN A 14 -4.78 7.82 25.46
C ASN A 14 -6.12 7.08 25.39
N LEU A 15 -7.14 7.68 24.77
CA LEU A 15 -8.43 7.02 24.54
C LEU A 15 -8.34 5.93 23.48
N TRP A 16 -7.48 6.08 22.46
CA TRP A 16 -7.21 4.98 21.53
C TRP A 16 -6.40 3.87 22.19
N TYR A 17 -5.38 4.21 22.98
CA TYR A 17 -4.51 3.25 23.66
C TYR A 17 -5.26 2.40 24.70
N ASN A 18 -6.14 3.02 25.48
CA ASN A 18 -6.88 2.36 26.56
C ASN A 18 -8.12 1.57 26.08
N ASN A 19 -8.47 1.66 24.78
CA ASN A 19 -9.52 0.85 24.15
C ASN A 19 -8.93 -0.17 23.16
N LEU A 20 -7.61 -0.33 23.14
CA LEU A 20 -7.00 -1.48 22.47
C LEU A 20 -7.33 -2.70 23.34
N PRO A 21 -7.86 -3.79 22.74
CA PRO A 21 -7.93 -5.06 23.45
C PRO A 21 -6.54 -5.40 23.97
N ASP A 22 -6.48 -5.95 25.18
CA ASP A 22 -5.23 -6.35 25.81
C ASP A 22 -4.34 -7.08 24.79
N VAL A 23 -3.18 -6.49 24.51
CA VAL A 23 -2.25 -6.90 23.44
C VAL A 23 -1.75 -8.34 23.65
N ASP A 24 -2.01 -8.92 24.83
CA ASP A 24 -1.67 -10.27 25.21
C ASP A 24 -2.59 -11.34 24.58
N ASP A 25 -3.76 -10.98 24.05
CA ASP A 25 -4.70 -11.91 23.39
C ASP A 25 -4.63 -11.87 21.84
N ILE A 26 -3.80 -10.97 21.28
CA ILE A 26 -3.52 -10.91 19.85
C ILE A 26 -2.12 -11.52 19.67
N GLY A 27 -1.99 -12.63 18.95
CA GLY A 27 -0.75 -13.41 18.75
C GLY A 27 0.47 -12.70 18.11
N PHE A 28 0.50 -11.37 18.15
CA PHE A 28 1.48 -10.46 17.56
C PHE A 28 2.91 -10.59 18.13
N PRO A 29 3.17 -10.77 19.43
CA PRO A 29 4.54 -10.94 19.94
C PRO A 29 5.14 -12.31 19.57
N ASN A 30 4.31 -13.35 19.52
CA ASN A 30 4.76 -14.72 19.30
C ASN A 30 5.06 -14.99 17.81
N GLU A 31 4.19 -14.53 16.91
CA GLU A 31 4.43 -14.59 15.46
C GLU A 31 5.69 -13.81 15.07
N LEU A 32 5.83 -12.58 15.59
CA LEU A 32 6.99 -11.73 15.29
C LEU A 32 8.30 -12.35 15.79
N ASN A 33 8.33 -12.85 17.02
CA ASN A 33 9.52 -13.50 17.56
C ASN A 33 9.90 -14.77 16.79
N LEU A 34 8.91 -15.55 16.34
CA LEU A 34 9.15 -16.76 15.55
C LEU A 34 9.67 -16.42 14.15
N TYR A 35 9.11 -15.37 13.52
CA TYR A 35 9.60 -14.86 12.24
C TYR A 35 11.05 -14.33 12.34
N LEU A 36 11.39 -13.55 13.38
CA LEU A 36 12.75 -13.03 13.58
C LEU A 36 13.80 -14.13 13.82
N LYS A 37 13.37 -15.30 14.31
CA LYS A 37 14.22 -16.50 14.46
C LYS A 37 14.26 -17.39 13.21
N SER A 38 13.38 -17.15 12.25
CA SER A 38 13.31 -17.95 11.01
C SER A 38 14.44 -17.59 10.05
N SER A 39 14.70 -18.48 9.08
CA SER A 39 15.72 -18.25 8.05
C SER A 39 15.38 -17.04 7.19
N VAL A 40 16.41 -16.24 6.87
CA VAL A 40 16.28 -15.05 6.01
C VAL A 40 15.92 -15.46 4.59
N ALA A 41 14.91 -14.82 4.01
CA ALA A 41 14.53 -15.01 2.62
C ALA A 41 15.62 -14.52 1.66
N ARG A 42 15.69 -15.10 0.46
CA ARG A 42 16.68 -14.66 -0.54
C ARG A 42 16.22 -13.34 -1.15
N LEU A 43 17.17 -12.48 -1.52
CA LEU A 43 16.90 -11.20 -2.19
C LEU A 43 16.24 -11.36 -3.57
N SER A 44 16.34 -12.55 -4.18
CA SER A 44 15.69 -12.89 -5.45
C SER A 44 14.21 -13.25 -5.32
N ASP A 45 13.75 -13.58 -4.11
CA ASP A 45 12.38 -14.06 -3.91
C ASP A 45 11.41 -12.88 -3.82
N ASN A 46 10.21 -13.03 -4.39
CA ASN A 46 9.20 -11.98 -4.31
C ASN A 46 8.62 -11.93 -2.88
N PRO A 47 8.78 -10.81 -2.15
CA PRO A 47 8.37 -10.75 -0.75
C PRO A 47 6.85 -10.88 -0.58
N LEU A 48 6.04 -10.45 -1.55
CA LEU A 48 4.58 -10.60 -1.48
C LEU A 48 4.13 -12.06 -1.61
N HIS A 49 4.83 -12.86 -2.43
CA HIS A 49 4.58 -14.31 -2.52
C HIS A 49 5.01 -15.02 -1.25
N LEU A 50 6.19 -14.67 -0.72
CA LEU A 50 6.70 -15.23 0.53
C LEU A 50 5.71 -15.04 1.70
N PHE A 51 5.23 -13.80 1.90
CA PHE A 51 4.25 -13.53 2.95
C PHE A 51 2.88 -14.16 2.69
N LYS A 52 2.53 -14.43 1.42
CA LYS A 52 1.31 -15.18 1.09
C LYS A 52 1.44 -16.65 1.48
N ASP A 53 2.59 -17.26 1.25
CA ASP A 53 2.87 -18.66 1.61
C ASP A 53 3.02 -18.83 3.13
N MET A 54 3.61 -17.83 3.80
CA MET A 54 3.75 -17.77 5.25
C MET A 54 2.47 -17.44 6.01
N LYS A 55 1.36 -17.12 5.32
CA LYS A 55 0.08 -16.77 5.94
C LYS A 55 -0.49 -17.87 6.84
N SER A 56 -0.18 -19.13 6.55
CA SER A 56 -0.59 -20.27 7.38
C SER A 56 0.13 -20.30 8.73
N VAL A 57 1.37 -19.80 8.79
CA VAL A 57 2.23 -19.81 9.98
C VAL A 57 2.13 -18.50 10.75
N TYR A 58 2.04 -17.37 10.04
CA TYR A 58 1.95 -16.01 10.60
C TYR A 58 0.76 -15.25 10.01
N PRO A 59 -0.48 -15.61 10.35
CA PRO A 59 -1.67 -15.02 9.74
C PRO A 59 -1.79 -13.50 9.99
N ILE A 60 -1.38 -13.02 11.17
CA ILE A 60 -1.48 -11.61 11.55
C ILE A 60 -0.32 -10.84 10.92
N LEU A 61 0.91 -11.33 11.08
CA LEU A 61 2.11 -10.69 10.54
C LEU A 61 2.07 -10.58 9.02
N SER A 62 1.64 -11.65 8.34
CA SER A 62 1.56 -11.69 6.88
C SER A 62 0.55 -10.67 6.34
N ASN A 63 -0.56 -10.46 7.02
CA ASN A 63 -1.55 -9.46 6.61
C ASN A 63 -1.01 -8.04 6.70
N ILE A 64 -0.26 -7.74 7.78
CA ILE A 64 0.42 -6.45 7.96
C ILE A 64 1.52 -6.28 6.91
N ALA A 65 2.36 -7.29 6.73
CA ALA A 65 3.47 -7.26 5.78
C ALA A 65 2.97 -7.03 4.35
N ILE A 66 1.94 -7.76 3.90
CA ILE A 66 1.35 -7.57 2.57
C ILE A 66 0.83 -6.14 2.39
N LYS A 67 0.12 -5.58 3.38
CA LYS A 67 -0.43 -4.22 3.31
C LYS A 67 0.66 -3.16 3.11
N TYR A 68 1.77 -3.26 3.84
CA TYR A 68 2.84 -2.27 3.77
C TYR A 68 3.77 -2.52 2.58
N LEU A 69 4.06 -3.76 2.23
CA LEU A 69 4.91 -4.12 1.08
C LEU A 69 4.21 -3.88 -0.27
N SER A 70 2.88 -3.95 -0.32
CA SER A 70 2.13 -3.62 -1.55
C SER A 70 2.11 -2.12 -1.84
N THR A 71 2.48 -1.29 -0.87
CA THR A 71 2.46 0.17 -1.04
C THR A 71 3.74 0.59 -1.75
N VAL A 72 3.60 1.25 -2.91
CA VAL A 72 4.75 1.85 -3.58
C VAL A 72 5.29 2.97 -2.70
N ALA A 73 6.56 2.86 -2.30
CA ALA A 73 7.21 3.85 -1.44
C ALA A 73 7.42 5.22 -2.11
N THR A 74 7.16 5.36 -3.41
CA THR A 74 7.48 6.57 -4.18
C THR A 74 6.27 7.07 -4.97
N SER A 75 6.20 8.38 -5.20
CA SER A 75 5.22 9.02 -6.10
C SER A 75 5.52 8.77 -7.59
N VAL A 76 6.70 8.23 -7.90
CA VAL A 76 7.24 8.01 -9.26
C VAL A 76 6.27 7.28 -10.21
N PRO A 77 5.57 6.19 -9.84
CA PRO A 77 4.60 5.57 -10.76
C PRO A 77 3.40 6.48 -11.07
N SER A 78 2.93 7.25 -10.08
CA SER A 78 1.86 8.24 -10.29
C SER A 78 2.33 9.38 -11.19
N GLU A 79 3.57 9.86 -11.02
CA GLU A 79 4.19 10.86 -11.88
C GLU A 79 4.38 10.34 -13.30
N ARG A 80 4.89 9.11 -13.48
CA ARG A 80 5.03 8.47 -14.80
C ARG A 80 3.69 8.34 -15.50
N LEU A 81 2.65 7.93 -14.78
CA LEU A 81 1.29 7.84 -15.30
C LEU A 81 0.78 9.22 -15.72
N PHE A 82 1.03 10.26 -14.92
CA PHE A 82 0.63 11.63 -15.23
C PHE A 82 1.44 12.24 -16.40
N SER A 83 2.73 11.96 -16.51
CA SER A 83 3.56 12.40 -17.63
C SER A 83 3.12 11.74 -18.93
N LYS A 84 2.88 10.42 -18.92
CA LYS A 84 2.35 9.69 -20.09
C LYS A 84 0.95 10.21 -20.46
N ALA A 85 0.09 10.43 -19.46
CA ALA A 85 -1.22 11.05 -19.65
C ALA A 85 -1.12 12.44 -20.29
N GLY A 86 -0.18 13.27 -19.83
CA GLY A 86 0.04 14.62 -20.35
C GLY A 86 0.47 14.62 -21.82
N LEU A 87 1.31 13.66 -22.22
CA LEU A 87 1.70 13.47 -23.62
C LEU A 87 0.54 12.98 -24.49
N THR A 88 -0.26 12.02 -24.01
CA THR A 88 -1.47 11.54 -24.71
C THR A 88 -2.51 12.66 -24.83
N LEU A 89 -2.70 13.46 -23.77
CA LEU A 89 -3.56 14.64 -23.76
C LEU A 89 -3.07 15.63 -24.83
N SER A 90 -1.81 16.08 -24.77
CA SER A 90 -1.25 17.03 -25.73
C SER A 90 -1.38 16.59 -27.20
N ASN A 91 -1.27 15.29 -27.49
CA ASN A 91 -1.30 14.77 -28.86
C ASN A 91 -2.72 14.45 -29.37
N GLN A 92 -3.68 14.12 -28.49
CA GLN A 92 -5.03 13.68 -28.87
C GLN A 92 -6.15 14.65 -28.48
N SER A 93 -5.86 15.70 -27.70
CA SER A 93 -6.87 16.64 -27.21
C SER A 93 -6.84 17.97 -27.95
N ASN A 94 -7.58 18.08 -29.04
CA ASN A 94 -8.23 19.35 -29.36
C ASN A 94 -9.65 19.44 -28.74
N ARG A 95 -10.14 18.40 -28.03
CA ARG A 95 -11.56 18.37 -27.57
C ARG A 95 -12.00 17.35 -26.50
N LEU A 96 -11.10 16.75 -25.70
CA LEU A 96 -11.49 15.74 -24.69
C LEU A 96 -11.78 16.36 -23.32
N THR A 97 -12.90 15.99 -22.70
CA THR A 97 -13.23 16.42 -21.33
C THR A 97 -12.49 15.58 -20.27
N PRO A 98 -12.25 16.11 -19.06
CA PRO A 98 -11.50 15.39 -18.00
C PRO A 98 -12.11 14.04 -17.62
N LYS A 99 -13.45 13.91 -17.70
CA LYS A 99 -14.15 12.66 -17.43
C LYS A 99 -13.83 11.57 -18.47
N HIS A 100 -13.66 11.94 -19.73
CA HIS A 100 -13.29 10.98 -20.78
C HIS A 100 -11.80 10.64 -20.73
N LEU A 101 -10.95 11.59 -20.31
CA LEU A 101 -9.53 11.35 -20.09
C LEU A 101 -9.28 10.24 -19.06
N ASN A 102 -9.94 10.29 -17.90
CA ASN A 102 -9.77 9.27 -16.86
C ASN A 102 -10.17 7.87 -17.35
N LYS A 103 -11.25 7.78 -18.15
CA LYS A 103 -11.66 6.52 -18.76
C LYS A 103 -10.64 6.02 -19.77
N LEU A 104 -10.12 6.90 -20.63
CA LEU A 104 -9.08 6.55 -21.60
C LEU A 104 -7.79 6.08 -20.92
N LEU A 105 -7.34 6.78 -19.87
CA LEU A 105 -6.18 6.38 -19.07
C LEU A 105 -6.36 5.00 -18.44
N PHE A 106 -7.54 4.74 -17.89
CA PHE A 106 -7.87 3.43 -17.35
C PHE A 106 -7.79 2.34 -18.43
N LEU A 107 -8.42 2.56 -19.59
CA LEU A 107 -8.38 1.61 -20.70
C LEU A 107 -6.96 1.37 -21.24
N GLN A 108 -6.14 2.42 -21.29
CA GLN A 108 -4.73 2.33 -21.70
C GLN A 108 -3.86 1.61 -20.65
N SER A 109 -4.28 1.56 -19.39
CA SER A 109 -3.56 0.85 -18.34
C SER A 109 -3.84 -0.65 -18.29
N LEU A 110 -4.86 -1.12 -19.03
CA LEU A 110 -5.19 -2.54 -19.14
C LEU A 110 -4.18 -3.25 -20.06
N ASP A 111 -3.92 -4.52 -19.76
CA ASP A 111 -3.04 -5.35 -20.57
C ASP A 111 -3.71 -5.74 -21.89
N ASP A 112 -2.94 -5.83 -22.96
CA ASP A 112 -3.46 -6.12 -24.31
C ASP A 112 -4.09 -7.52 -24.41
N THR A 113 -3.69 -8.40 -23.50
CA THR A 113 -4.25 -9.76 -23.33
C THR A 113 -5.73 -9.78 -22.93
N LEU A 114 -6.25 -8.70 -22.31
CA LEU A 114 -7.66 -8.58 -21.96
C LEU A 114 -8.53 -8.13 -23.15
N TRP A 115 -7.91 -7.59 -24.20
CA TRP A 115 -8.61 -7.15 -25.41
C TRP A 115 -8.77 -8.27 -26.43
N SER A 116 -7.94 -9.31 -26.36
CA SER A 116 -8.10 -10.54 -27.14
C SER A 116 -9.02 -11.53 -26.41
N LEU A 117 -10.33 -11.41 -26.64
CA LEU A 117 -11.31 -12.46 -26.34
C LEU A 117 -11.33 -13.52 -27.46
#